data_AF-A0A8B7DEQ4-F1
#
_entry.id   AF-A0A8B7DEQ4-F1
#
_cell.length_a   1.000
_cell.length_b   1.000
_cell.length_c   1.000
_cell.angle_alpha   90.00
_cell.angle_beta   90.00
_cell.angle_gamma   90.00
#
_symmetry.space_group_name_H-M   'P 1'
#
loop_
_entity.id
_entity.type
_entity.pdbx_description
1 polymer ?
#
loop_
_entity_poly.entity_id
_entity_poly.type
_entity_poly.pdbx_seq_one_letter_code
_entity_poly.pdbx_strand_id
1 'polypeptide(L)'
;MCSIGLMTSDACEGQQDVIETLSNEEKIIISLRCNIELSNLEILCERHNTKYLKMYPIWQKACCDPFNRHTKKITKNLGVVTIKESQVMMRNCLNIPPGKKLCKPCKQKIARKKELTEEEQSKSEQDEDFLISPCKKIRHEINKELKNFSLSPLKSHSKSLKHILSEGKQKVACINEMAYITLLEKLKFNFPQNYVMKPMG
;
A
#
# COMPACT_ATOMS: atom_id res chain seq x y z
N MET A 1 16.57 -19.56 -8.57
CA MET A 1 15.32 -18.89 -9.02
C MET A 1 15.44 -17.41 -8.68
N CYS A 2 14.94 -16.51 -9.53
CA CYS A 2 15.03 -15.06 -9.32
C CYS A 2 14.10 -14.58 -8.20
N SER A 3 14.57 -13.69 -7.32
CA SER A 3 13.79 -13.14 -6.19
C SER A 3 12.49 -12.49 -6.65
N ILE A 4 12.52 -11.77 -7.78
CA ILE A 4 11.31 -11.14 -8.33
C ILE A 4 10.27 -12.18 -8.75
N GLY A 5 10.69 -13.27 -9.40
CA GLY A 5 9.78 -14.33 -9.80
C GLY A 5 9.19 -15.13 -8.63
N LEU A 6 9.91 -15.18 -7.51
CA LEU A 6 9.44 -15.82 -6.28
C LEU A 6 8.47 -14.93 -5.48
N MET A 7 8.76 -13.63 -5.42
CA MET A 7 8.02 -12.69 -4.56
C MET A 7 6.87 -11.96 -5.29
N THR A 8 6.81 -12.06 -6.60
CA THR A 8 5.80 -11.42 -7.43
C THR A 8 5.17 -12.44 -8.38
N SER A 9 3.99 -12.12 -8.92
CA SER A 9 3.34 -12.96 -9.94
C SER A 9 3.94 -12.79 -11.34
N ASP A 10 5.18 -12.29 -11.44
CA ASP A 10 5.80 -11.91 -12.70
C ASP A 10 6.59 -13.09 -13.29
N ALA A 11 6.28 -13.44 -14.54
CA ALA A 11 6.82 -14.64 -15.17
C ALA A 11 8.35 -14.58 -15.29
N CYS A 12 9.01 -15.60 -14.71
CA CYS A 12 10.45 -15.71 -14.64
C CYS A 12 10.96 -16.95 -15.38
N GLU A 13 11.64 -16.74 -16.50
CA GLU A 13 12.36 -17.77 -17.25
C GLU A 13 13.87 -17.48 -17.33
N GLY A 14 14.32 -16.41 -16.65
CA GLY A 14 15.70 -15.93 -16.77
C GLY A 14 16.71 -16.85 -16.10
N GLN A 15 17.80 -17.13 -16.82
CA GLN A 15 18.82 -18.11 -16.43
C GLN A 15 20.08 -17.47 -15.80
N GLN A 16 20.34 -16.18 -16.03
CA GLN A 16 21.55 -15.49 -15.55
C GLN A 16 21.24 -14.48 -14.45
N ASP A 17 21.88 -14.66 -13.29
CA ASP A 17 21.88 -13.69 -12.19
C ASP A 17 22.83 -12.52 -12.51
N VAL A 18 22.36 -11.31 -12.27
CA VAL A 18 23.09 -10.06 -12.56
C VAL A 18 23.18 -9.14 -11.34
N ILE A 19 22.78 -9.61 -10.15
CA ILE A 19 22.64 -8.73 -8.99
C ILE A 19 23.94 -8.08 -8.53
N GLU A 20 25.06 -8.79 -8.62
CA GLU A 20 26.39 -8.28 -8.25
C GLU A 20 26.89 -7.18 -9.18
N THR A 21 26.37 -7.13 -10.42
CA THR A 21 26.72 -6.10 -11.40
C THR A 21 25.98 -4.78 -11.18
N LEU A 22 24.97 -4.78 -10.32
CA LEU A 22 24.15 -3.59 -10.04
C LEU A 22 24.75 -2.73 -8.94
N SER A 23 24.70 -1.42 -9.15
CA SER A 23 24.94 -0.43 -8.12
C SER A 23 23.86 -0.48 -7.02
N ASN A 24 24.18 0.08 -5.85
CA ASN A 24 23.22 0.18 -4.75
C ASN A 24 21.96 0.99 -5.14
N GLU A 25 22.13 2.04 -5.94
CA GLU A 25 21.01 2.85 -6.42
C GLU A 25 20.06 2.03 -7.30
N GLU A 26 20.60 1.20 -8.20
CA GLU A 26 19.80 0.32 -9.06
C GLU A 26 19.05 -0.74 -8.25
N LYS A 27 19.69 -1.34 -7.24
CA LYS A 27 19.04 -2.30 -6.33
C LYS A 27 17.87 -1.64 -5.58
N ILE A 28 18.06 -0.41 -5.08
CA ILE A 28 16.99 0.38 -4.44
C ILE A 28 15.84 0.64 -5.43
N ILE A 29 16.14 1.06 -6.66
CA ILE A 29 15.13 1.29 -7.70
C ILE A 29 14.29 0.04 -7.94
N ILE A 30 14.93 -1.14 -8.05
CA ILE A 30 14.25 -2.41 -8.28
C ILE A 30 13.38 -2.79 -7.08
N SER A 31 13.92 -2.70 -5.86
CA SER A 31 13.18 -2.94 -4.61
C SER A 31 11.91 -2.08 -4.56
N LEU A 32 12.02 -0.78 -4.84
CA LEU A 32 10.90 0.15 -4.86
C LEU A 32 9.88 -0.16 -5.96
N ARG A 33 10.34 -0.48 -7.18
CA ARG A 33 9.45 -0.80 -8.31
C ARG A 33 8.70 -2.11 -8.12
N CYS A 34 9.32 -3.09 -7.48
CA CYS A 34 8.74 -4.40 -7.20
C CYS A 34 8.00 -4.45 -5.86
N ASN A 35 8.14 -3.40 -5.04
CA ASN A 35 7.60 -3.34 -3.68
C ASN A 35 8.07 -4.55 -2.85
N ILE A 36 9.38 -4.82 -2.85
CA ILE A 36 10.04 -5.83 -2.02
C ILE A 36 11.10 -5.15 -1.16
N GLU A 37 11.44 -5.76 -0.03
CA GLU A 37 12.55 -5.27 0.80
C GLU A 37 13.87 -5.51 0.07
N LEU A 38 14.83 -4.61 0.27
CA LEU A 38 16.14 -4.71 -0.37
C LEU A 38 16.90 -5.96 0.08
N SER A 39 16.76 -6.36 1.34
CA SER A 39 17.30 -7.61 1.90
C SER A 39 16.80 -8.86 1.18
N ASN A 40 15.56 -8.82 0.67
CA ASN A 40 14.97 -9.95 -0.05
C ASN A 40 15.31 -9.96 -1.55
N LEU A 41 16.06 -8.97 -2.04
CA LEU A 41 16.58 -8.95 -3.39
C LEU A 41 17.96 -9.63 -3.38
N GLU A 42 17.99 -10.96 -3.38
CA GLU A 42 19.22 -11.75 -3.30
C GLU A 42 19.73 -12.21 -4.67
N ILE A 43 18.81 -12.62 -5.55
CA ILE A 43 19.09 -13.09 -6.92
C ILE A 43 18.21 -12.29 -7.89
N LEU A 44 18.78 -11.75 -8.96
CA LEU A 44 18.02 -11.01 -9.97
C LEU A 44 18.42 -11.47 -11.37
N CYS A 45 17.45 -12.01 -12.12
CA CYS A 45 17.71 -12.41 -13.51
C CYS A 45 17.77 -11.22 -14.48
N GLU A 46 18.53 -11.36 -15.57
CA GLU A 46 18.70 -10.32 -16.59
C GLU A 46 17.37 -9.80 -17.18
N ARG A 47 16.39 -10.69 -17.38
CA ARG A 47 15.04 -10.31 -17.84
C ARG A 47 14.38 -9.31 -16.90
N HIS A 48 14.41 -9.59 -15.59
CA HIS A 48 13.82 -8.69 -14.59
C HIS A 48 14.66 -7.42 -14.43
N ASN A 49 15.98 -7.50 -14.52
CA ASN A 49 16.83 -6.31 -14.59
C ASN A 49 16.41 -5.40 -15.77
N THR A 50 16.31 -5.95 -16.98
CA THR A 50 15.92 -5.18 -18.17
C THR A 50 14.51 -4.61 -18.04
N LYS A 51 13.55 -5.43 -17.58
CA LYS A 51 12.16 -4.99 -17.35
C LYS A 51 12.08 -3.85 -16.35
N TYR A 52 12.64 -4.05 -15.17
CA TYR A 52 12.45 -3.14 -14.05
C TYR A 52 13.41 -1.99 -14.01
N LEU A 53 14.58 -2.06 -14.63
CA LEU A 53 15.55 -0.97 -14.65
C LEU A 53 15.46 -0.17 -15.96
N LYS A 54 15.57 -0.85 -17.10
CA LYS A 54 15.69 -0.22 -18.44
C LYS A 54 14.33 0.16 -19.04
N MET A 55 13.37 -0.77 -19.03
CA MET A 55 12.10 -0.60 -19.76
C MET A 55 11.01 0.11 -18.94
N TYR A 56 11.05 -0.02 -17.61
CA TYR A 56 10.03 0.51 -16.71
C TYR A 56 9.65 1.98 -16.93
N PRO A 57 10.60 2.93 -17.12
CA PRO A 57 10.26 4.35 -17.35
C PRO A 57 9.66 4.61 -18.74
N ILE A 58 9.94 3.73 -19.71
CA ILE A 58 9.59 3.89 -21.12
C ILE A 58 8.11 3.55 -21.34
N TRP A 59 7.60 2.51 -20.68
CA TRP A 59 6.23 2.02 -20.90
C TRP A 59 5.14 3.01 -20.49
N GLN A 60 5.44 3.95 -19.61
CA GLN A 60 4.47 4.94 -19.19
C GLN A 60 4.48 6.16 -20.12
N LYS A 61 3.45 6.32 -20.95
CA LYS A 61 3.29 7.46 -21.89
C LYS A 61 2.46 8.63 -21.35
N ALA A 62 1.76 8.45 -20.23
CA ALA A 62 0.88 9.44 -19.62
C ALA A 62 1.16 9.58 -18.11
N CYS A 63 0.64 10.61 -17.45
CA CYS A 63 0.68 10.69 -15.99
C CYS A 63 0.05 9.43 -15.36
N CYS A 64 0.65 8.89 -14.30
CA CYS A 64 0.09 7.73 -13.60
C CYS A 64 -1.13 8.06 -12.73
N ASP A 65 -1.48 9.35 -12.64
CA ASP A 65 -2.64 9.86 -11.91
C ASP A 65 -2.82 9.22 -10.52
N PRO A 66 -1.85 9.41 -9.62
CA PRO A 66 -1.88 8.75 -8.31
C PRO A 66 -3.07 9.16 -7.43
N PHE A 67 -3.78 10.23 -7.81
CA PHE A 67 -4.94 10.74 -7.10
C PHE A 67 -6.26 10.38 -7.77
N ASN A 68 -6.22 9.71 -8.93
CA ASN A 68 -7.38 9.35 -9.75
C ASN A 68 -8.32 10.55 -10.02
N ARG A 69 -7.73 11.70 -10.40
CA ARG A 69 -8.47 12.96 -10.63
C ARG A 69 -8.54 13.35 -12.09
N HIS A 70 -7.78 12.71 -12.95
CA HIS A 70 -7.77 13.06 -14.35
C HIS A 70 -9.01 12.54 -15.04
N THR A 71 -9.75 13.45 -15.67
CA THR A 71 -10.87 13.10 -16.55
C THR A 71 -10.40 12.67 -17.94
N LYS A 72 -9.15 13.01 -18.32
CA LYS A 72 -8.53 12.65 -19.61
C LYS A 72 -7.06 12.26 -19.40
N LYS A 73 -6.50 11.45 -20.29
CA LYS A 73 -5.06 11.09 -20.26
C LYS A 73 -4.20 12.34 -20.44
N ILE A 74 -3.33 12.63 -19.46
CA ILE A 74 -2.35 13.72 -19.55
C ILE A 74 -1.02 13.16 -20.06
N THR A 75 -0.58 13.62 -21.23
CA THR A 75 0.66 13.16 -21.88
C THR A 75 1.74 14.24 -21.98
N LYS A 76 1.38 15.52 -21.77
CA LYS A 76 2.29 16.67 -21.86
C LYS A 76 2.89 17.05 -20.51
N ASN A 77 4.09 17.62 -20.53
CA ASN A 77 4.80 18.19 -19.37
C ASN A 77 4.88 17.22 -18.18
N LEU A 78 5.31 16.00 -18.47
CA LEU A 78 5.46 14.94 -17.48
C LEU A 78 6.85 15.01 -16.85
N GLY A 79 6.90 15.15 -15.53
CA GLY A 79 8.12 15.00 -14.74
C GLY A 79 8.30 13.56 -14.25
N VAL A 80 9.53 13.08 -14.25
CA VAL A 80 9.88 11.77 -13.70
C VAL A 80 9.96 11.86 -12.17
N VAL A 81 9.45 10.84 -11.50
CA VAL A 81 9.55 10.66 -10.05
C VAL A 81 10.94 10.12 -9.69
N THR A 82 11.64 10.85 -8.83
CA THR A 82 12.96 10.46 -8.30
C THR A 82 12.83 9.44 -7.16
N ILE A 83 13.94 8.83 -6.74
CA ILE A 83 13.98 7.93 -5.57
C ILE A 83 13.50 8.66 -4.31
N LYS A 84 14.02 9.86 -4.05
CA LYS A 84 13.65 10.67 -2.88
C LYS A 84 12.15 11.00 -2.88
N GLU A 85 11.60 11.43 -4.02
CA GLU A 85 10.16 11.69 -4.16
C GLU A 85 9.35 10.40 -3.90
N SER A 86 9.79 9.26 -4.43
CA SER A 86 9.12 7.97 -4.23
C SER A 86 9.06 7.55 -2.76
N GLN A 87 10.17 7.71 -2.02
CA GLN A 87 10.23 7.39 -0.59
C GLN A 87 9.29 8.28 0.23
N VAL A 88 9.26 9.59 -0.04
CA VAL A 88 8.30 10.52 0.60
C VAL A 88 6.86 10.11 0.30
N MET A 89 6.57 9.67 -0.92
CA MET A 89 5.24 9.20 -1.29
C MET A 89 4.86 7.91 -0.57
N MET A 90 5.78 6.97 -0.43
CA MET A 90 5.52 5.75 0.35
C MET A 90 5.17 6.08 1.80
N ARG A 91 5.91 7.00 2.46
CA ARG A 91 5.57 7.50 3.81
C ARG A 91 4.13 8.02 3.89
N ASN A 92 3.69 8.69 2.82
CA ASN A 92 2.34 9.23 2.65
C ASN A 92 1.30 8.21 2.14
N CYS A 93 1.57 6.91 2.24
CA CYS A 93 0.72 5.82 1.76
C CYS A 93 0.40 5.86 0.25
N LEU A 94 1.24 6.51 -0.54
CA LEU A 94 1.16 6.57 -2.00
C LEU A 94 2.30 5.75 -2.60
N ASN A 95 1.99 4.56 -3.11
CA ASN A 95 2.99 3.71 -3.76
C ASN A 95 3.28 4.20 -5.19
N ILE A 96 4.14 5.23 -5.30
CA ILE A 96 4.58 5.79 -6.58
C ILE A 96 6.07 5.50 -6.73
N PRO A 97 6.46 4.40 -7.41
CA PRO A 97 7.86 4.01 -7.54
C PRO A 97 8.66 4.97 -8.44
N PRO A 98 9.99 5.00 -8.30
CA PRO A 98 10.86 5.87 -9.11
C PRO A 98 10.75 5.53 -10.61
N GLY A 99 10.89 6.55 -11.46
CA GLY A 99 10.73 6.43 -12.91
C GLY A 99 9.29 6.59 -13.41
N LYS A 100 8.28 6.61 -12.52
CA LYS A 100 6.91 6.97 -12.90
C LYS A 100 6.84 8.41 -13.39
N LYS A 101 5.92 8.67 -14.32
CA LYS A 101 5.70 10.01 -14.89
C LYS A 101 4.48 10.68 -14.25
N LEU A 102 4.64 11.95 -13.87
CA LEU A 102 3.60 12.76 -13.26
C LEU A 102 3.43 14.09 -14.00
N CYS A 103 2.18 14.53 -14.17
CA CYS A 103 1.92 15.89 -14.63
C CYS A 103 2.30 16.92 -13.54
N LYS A 104 2.54 18.17 -13.94
CA LYS A 104 2.86 19.27 -13.03
C LYS A 104 1.88 19.40 -11.84
N PRO A 105 0.55 19.33 -12.02
CA PRO A 105 -0.39 19.36 -10.88
C PRO A 105 -0.21 18.21 -9.88
N CYS A 106 0.02 16.99 -10.37
CA CYS A 106 0.28 15.85 -9.49
C CYS A 106 1.60 16.04 -8.71
N LYS A 107 2.68 16.48 -9.37
CA LYS A 107 3.95 16.78 -8.68
C LYS A 107 3.80 17.87 -7.62
N GLN A 108 3.10 18.96 -7.92
CA GLN A 108 2.90 20.05 -6.95
C GLN A 108 2.13 19.58 -5.70
N LYS A 109 1.11 18.74 -5.89
CA LYS A 109 0.37 18.20 -4.75
C LYS A 109 1.23 17.28 -3.88
N ILE A 110 2.15 16.55 -4.50
CA ILE A 110 3.15 15.73 -3.81
C ILE A 110 4.12 16.62 -3.02
N ALA A 111 4.65 17.69 -3.63
CA ALA A 111 5.56 18.61 -2.97
C ALA A 111 4.95 19.25 -1.71
N ARG A 112 3.69 19.69 -1.77
CA ARG A 112 2.98 20.24 -0.60
C ARG A 112 2.82 19.23 0.55
N LYS A 113 2.70 17.93 0.24
CA LYS A 113 2.68 16.88 1.28
C LYS A 113 4.04 16.67 1.93
N LYS A 114 5.12 16.88 1.17
CA LYS A 114 6.49 16.77 1.66
C LYS A 114 6.76 17.81 2.75
N GLU A 115 6.39 19.06 2.50
CA GLU A 115 6.53 20.19 3.43
C GLU A 115 5.88 19.90 4.78
N LEU A 116 4.64 19.38 4.78
CA LEU A 116 3.92 19.01 6.00
C LEU A 116 4.62 17.89 6.81
N THR A 117 5.17 16.88 6.13
CA THR A 117 5.90 15.79 6.82
C THR A 117 7.27 16.20 7.35
N GLU A 118 7.94 17.16 6.73
CA GLU A 118 9.25 17.65 7.20
C GLU A 118 9.10 18.52 8.46
N GLU A 119 8.01 19.27 8.59
CA GLU A 119 7.65 19.98 9.82
C GLU A 119 7.40 19.02 10.99
N GLU A 120 6.74 17.88 10.73
CA GLU A 120 6.46 16.84 11.74
C GLU A 120 7.69 15.97 12.09
N GLN A 121 8.60 15.74 11.12
CA GLN A 121 9.80 14.90 11.30
C GLN A 121 10.93 15.58 12.08
N SER A 122 10.85 16.90 12.32
CA SER A 122 11.79 17.62 13.19
C SER A 122 11.77 17.17 14.67
N LYS A 123 10.97 16.14 15.02
CA LYS A 123 10.86 15.55 16.37
C LYS A 123 11.25 14.08 16.51
N SER A 124 11.66 13.38 15.46
CA SER A 124 12.12 11.99 15.60
C SER A 124 13.05 11.57 14.46
N GLU A 125 14.35 11.63 14.72
CA GLU A 125 15.36 10.95 13.90
C GLU A 125 15.57 9.51 14.36
N GLN A 126 16.05 8.70 13.42
CA GLN A 126 16.53 7.31 13.51
C GLN A 126 15.49 6.23 13.21
N ASP A 127 15.57 5.66 12.01
CA ASP A 127 15.86 4.24 11.79
C ASP A 127 15.90 3.91 10.28
N GLU A 128 17.02 3.32 9.86
CA GLU A 128 17.36 2.91 8.48
C GLU A 128 16.59 1.66 7.99
N ASP A 129 15.64 1.11 8.77
CA ASP A 129 14.86 -0.10 8.40
C ASP A 129 13.54 0.19 7.67
N PHE A 130 13.41 1.38 7.08
CA PHE A 130 12.14 1.90 6.56
C PHE A 130 11.84 1.53 5.08
N LEU A 131 12.17 0.31 4.65
CA LEU A 131 11.87 -0.18 3.30
C LEU A 131 10.54 -0.91 3.17
N ILE A 132 9.79 -1.06 4.27
CA ILE A 132 8.40 -1.48 4.20
C ILE A 132 7.57 -0.22 3.88
N SER A 133 6.88 -0.21 2.72
CA SER A 133 5.83 0.77 2.47
C SER A 133 4.90 0.80 3.70
N PRO A 134 4.68 1.94 4.38
CA PRO A 134 3.81 2.02 5.56
C PRO A 134 2.47 1.32 5.36
N CYS A 135 1.95 1.31 4.13
CA CYS A 135 0.74 0.58 3.76
C CYS A 135 0.80 -0.94 4.02
N LYS A 136 1.96 -1.59 3.92
CA LYS A 136 2.14 -3.02 4.24
C LYS A 136 2.08 -3.26 5.74
N LYS A 137 2.78 -2.45 6.55
CA LYS A 137 2.71 -2.51 8.02
C LYS A 137 1.27 -2.26 8.49
N ILE A 138 0.67 -1.16 8.05
CA ILE A 138 -0.73 -0.80 8.34
C ILE A 138 -1.69 -1.91 7.91
N ARG A 139 -1.51 -2.49 6.71
CA ARG A 139 -2.37 -3.60 6.26
C ARG A 139 -2.19 -4.86 7.11
N HIS A 140 -0.96 -5.17 7.53
CA HIS A 140 -0.69 -6.31 8.39
C HIS A 140 -1.37 -6.13 9.75
N GLU A 141 -1.25 -4.96 10.36
CA GLU A 141 -1.95 -4.59 11.59
C GLU A 141 -3.47 -4.67 11.44
N ILE A 142 -4.04 -4.08 10.37
CA ILE A 142 -5.48 -4.18 10.09
C ILE A 142 -5.91 -5.65 9.94
N ASN A 143 -5.16 -6.47 9.22
CA ASN A 143 -5.50 -7.88 9.04
C ASN A 143 -5.40 -8.69 10.34
N LYS A 144 -4.49 -8.31 11.24
CA LYS A 144 -4.41 -8.88 12.60
C LYS A 144 -5.68 -8.56 13.39
N GLU A 145 -6.13 -7.29 13.37
CA GLU A 145 -7.36 -6.89 14.06
C GLU A 145 -8.61 -7.52 13.43
N LEU A 146 -8.70 -7.61 12.11
CA LEU A 146 -9.81 -8.30 11.44
C LEU A 146 -9.95 -9.75 11.89
N LYS A 147 -8.83 -10.44 12.13
CA LYS A 147 -8.85 -11.80 12.67
C LYS A 147 -9.46 -11.88 14.06
N ASN A 148 -9.26 -10.85 14.91
CA ASN A 148 -9.89 -10.76 16.24
C ASN A 148 -11.43 -10.70 16.12
N PHE A 149 -11.95 -10.09 15.05
CA PHE A 149 -13.38 -10.06 14.73
C PHE A 149 -13.86 -11.28 13.91
N SER A 150 -13.04 -12.32 13.76
CA SER A 150 -13.33 -13.48 12.89
C SER A 150 -13.61 -13.12 11.42
N LEU A 151 -13.05 -11.99 10.96
CA LEU A 151 -13.19 -11.52 9.59
C LEU A 151 -12.00 -11.95 8.73
N SER A 152 -12.25 -12.14 7.43
CA SER A 152 -11.21 -12.51 6.49
C SER A 152 -10.21 -11.37 6.28
N PRO A 153 -8.92 -11.65 5.97
CA PRO A 153 -7.94 -10.62 5.64
C PRO A 153 -8.35 -9.81 4.40
N LEU A 154 -7.93 -8.55 4.34
CA LEU A 154 -7.98 -7.73 3.12
C LEU A 154 -6.96 -8.28 2.11
N LYS A 155 -7.46 -8.75 0.96
CA LYS A 155 -6.61 -9.32 -0.09
C LYS A 155 -5.79 -8.23 -0.80
N SER A 156 -4.49 -8.47 -1.00
CA SER A 156 -3.54 -7.50 -1.56
C SER A 156 -3.30 -7.63 -3.07
N HIS A 157 -3.78 -8.69 -3.72
CA HIS A 157 -3.45 -8.97 -5.12
C HIS A 157 -4.67 -8.92 -6.05
N SER A 158 -4.41 -8.43 -7.27
CA SER A 158 -5.25 -8.43 -8.48
C SER A 158 -6.59 -7.68 -8.50
N LYS A 159 -7.06 -7.06 -7.41
CA LYS A 159 -8.34 -6.35 -7.41
C LYS A 159 -8.20 -4.84 -7.58
N SER A 160 -9.16 -4.23 -8.29
CA SER A 160 -9.19 -2.77 -8.48
C SER A 160 -9.33 -2.02 -7.14
N LEU A 161 -8.83 -0.78 -7.08
CA LEU A 161 -8.99 0.08 -5.90
C LEU A 161 -10.45 0.19 -5.43
N LYS A 162 -11.41 0.25 -6.37
CA LYS A 162 -12.84 0.28 -6.07
C LYS A 162 -13.29 -0.96 -5.30
N HIS A 163 -12.80 -2.14 -5.70
CA HIS A 163 -13.12 -3.39 -5.00
C HIS A 163 -12.54 -3.41 -3.59
N ILE A 164 -11.28 -2.98 -3.42
CA ILE A 164 -10.62 -2.92 -2.10
C ILE A 164 -11.39 -1.99 -1.16
N LEU A 165 -11.81 -0.82 -1.66
CA LEU A 165 -12.65 0.13 -0.92
C LEU A 165 -14.00 -0.47 -0.54
N SER A 166 -14.65 -1.19 -1.45
CA SER A 166 -15.92 -1.88 -1.19
C SER A 166 -15.78 -2.95 -0.12
N GLU A 167 -14.74 -3.78 -0.22
CA GLU A 167 -14.44 -4.85 0.76
C GLU A 167 -14.14 -4.26 2.15
N GLY A 168 -13.40 -3.15 2.21
CA GLY A 168 -13.15 -2.43 3.46
C GLY A 168 -14.45 -1.91 4.10
N LYS A 169 -15.33 -1.28 3.31
CA LYS A 169 -16.63 -0.78 3.80
C LYS A 169 -17.52 -1.90 4.35
N GLN A 170 -17.57 -3.04 3.66
CA GLN A 170 -18.35 -4.19 4.10
C GLN A 170 -17.87 -4.72 5.45
N LYS A 171 -16.55 -4.82 5.66
CA LYS A 171 -15.97 -5.28 6.93
C LYS A 171 -16.27 -4.32 8.09
N VAL A 172 -16.19 -3.01 7.86
CA VAL A 172 -16.57 -2.00 8.86
C VAL A 172 -18.05 -2.13 9.25
N ALA A 173 -18.93 -2.37 8.28
CA ALA A 173 -20.35 -2.59 8.57
C ALA A 173 -20.58 -3.82 9.45
N CYS A 174 -19.92 -4.95 9.17
CA CYS A 174 -20.00 -6.15 10.00
C CYS A 174 -19.50 -5.89 11.44
N ILE A 175 -18.38 -5.18 11.61
CA ILE A 175 -17.86 -4.84 12.95
C ILE A 175 -18.88 -3.99 13.72
N ASN A 176 -19.47 -2.99 13.08
CA ASN A 176 -20.49 -2.15 13.71
C ASN A 176 -21.74 -2.94 14.12
N GLU A 177 -22.17 -3.90 13.29
CA GLU A 177 -23.29 -4.78 13.61
C GLU A 177 -22.98 -5.71 14.79
N MET A 178 -21.79 -6.32 14.81
CA MET A 178 -21.32 -7.14 15.94
C MET A 178 -21.27 -6.33 17.24
N ALA A 179 -20.76 -5.09 17.19
CA ALA A 179 -20.72 -4.19 18.33
C ALA A 179 -22.12 -3.84 18.84
N TYR A 180 -23.05 -3.56 17.93
CA TYR A 180 -24.45 -3.27 18.27
C TYR A 180 -25.14 -4.47 18.94
N ILE A 181 -25.00 -5.68 18.39
CA ILE A 181 -25.55 -6.91 18.97
C ILE A 181 -24.98 -7.14 20.38
N THR A 182 -23.65 -7.04 20.52
CA THR A 182 -22.98 -7.21 21.82
C THR A 182 -23.47 -6.20 22.86
N LEU A 183 -23.68 -4.95 22.46
CA LEU A 183 -24.24 -3.91 23.34
C LEU A 183 -25.67 -4.25 23.75
N LEU A 184 -26.51 -4.68 22.82
CA LEU A 184 -27.89 -5.09 23.12
C LEU A 184 -27.93 -6.29 24.08
N GLU A 185 -27.08 -7.29 23.90
CA GLU A 185 -26.99 -8.45 24.80
C GLU A 185 -26.58 -8.03 26.22
N LYS A 186 -25.57 -7.16 26.34
CA LYS A 186 -25.16 -6.61 27.65
C LYS A 186 -26.25 -5.76 28.30
N LEU A 187 -27.01 -4.98 27.51
CA LEU A 187 -28.12 -4.19 28.02
C LEU A 187 -29.29 -5.07 28.48
N LYS A 188 -29.59 -6.16 27.76
CA LYS A 188 -30.61 -7.15 28.17
C LYS A 188 -30.24 -7.84 29.49
N PHE A 189 -28.95 -8.09 29.74
CA PHE A 189 -28.49 -8.67 31.00
C PHE A 189 -28.57 -7.71 32.20
N ASN A 190 -28.62 -6.39 31.95
CA ASN A 190 -28.71 -5.37 33.00
C ASN A 190 -30.16 -4.98 33.39
N PHE A 191 -31.18 -5.54 32.72
CA PHE A 191 -32.58 -5.41 33.13
C PHE A 191 -33.13 -6.77 33.55
N PRO A 192 -33.24 -7.07 34.87
CA PRO A 192 -33.86 -8.31 35.31
C PRO A 192 -35.35 -8.27 34.97
N GLN A 193 -35.85 -9.36 34.37
CA GLN A 193 -37.28 -9.58 34.15
C GLN A 193 -38.00 -9.78 35.50
N ASN A 194 -38.31 -8.70 36.20
CA ASN A 194 -39.18 -8.73 37.37
C ASN A 194 -40.28 -7.67 37.20
N TYR A 195 -41.21 -7.94 36.28
CA TYR A 195 -42.56 -7.39 36.37
C TYR A 195 -43.54 -8.54 36.25
N VAL A 196 -43.75 -9.24 37.37
CA VAL A 196 -44.93 -10.07 37.57
C VAL A 196 -46.12 -9.11 37.67
N MET A 197 -46.91 -9.02 36.61
CA MET A 197 -48.22 -8.36 36.69
C MET A 197 -49.09 -9.16 37.66
N LYS A 198 -49.39 -8.57 38.83
CA LYS A 198 -50.46 -9.07 39.69
C LYS A 198 -51.81 -8.79 39.02
N PRO A 199 -52.71 -9.79 38.88
CA PRO A 199 -54.07 -9.52 38.44
C PRO A 199 -54.80 -8.73 39.54
N MET A 200 -55.48 -7.65 39.14
CA MET A 200 -56.40 -6.94 40.02
C MET A 200 -57.64 -7.81 40.25
N GLY A 201 -57.83 -8.22 41.50
CA GLY A 201 -59.07 -8.76 42.05
C GLY A 201 -59.46 -7.94 43.26
#